data_AF-A0A3E0Q6E8-F1
#
_entry.id   AF-A0A3E0Q6E8-F1
#
_cell.length_a   1.000
_cell.length_b   1.000
_cell.length_c   1.000
_cell.angle_alpha   90.00
_cell.angle_beta   90.00
_cell.angle_gamma   90.00
#
_symmetry.space_group_name_H-M   'P 1'
#
loop_
_entity.id
_entity.type
_entity.pdbx_description
1 polymer ?
#
loop_
_entity_poly.entity_id
_entity_poly.type
_entity_poly.pdbx_seq_one_letter_code
_entity_poly.pdbx_strand_id
1 'polypeptide(L)'
;MNRKQYRCEARSVAGFVAQIVRYVASGHYFYVRVLIPEHKEPRLVDEKLLRLYDIARPAWRRERRRLKRSAGIHYLRYDRLAVIMLTKGRHDQFYQDHGRSVADIRRQALKVLGYSIRLSYSTAEQRTKVFIRLDEDRYRELKNHFITMSAWESFRDPLRLEREFRRLPVLAYDPVFDQLVAIARQVNRTRRRRGFAPIRLRCLPCKVQPTKVFTEQADGLSKANLRSPVISTGASSQ
;
A
#
# COMPACT_ATOMS: atom_id res chain seq x y z
N MET A 1 15.81 -23.24 14.51
CA MET A 1 15.03 -23.18 13.24
C MET A 1 14.45 -21.78 13.08
N ASN A 2 14.93 -20.99 12.11
CA ASN A 2 14.44 -19.62 11.88
C ASN A 2 12.98 -19.65 11.38
N ARG A 3 12.03 -19.41 12.30
CA ARG A 3 10.63 -19.18 11.97
C ARG A 3 10.59 -17.82 11.27
N LYS A 4 10.52 -17.78 9.93
CA LYS A 4 10.28 -16.52 9.19
C LYS A 4 9.00 -15.90 9.77
N GLN A 5 9.15 -14.87 10.60
CA GLN A 5 8.04 -14.19 11.24
C GLN A 5 7.16 -13.56 10.16
N TYR A 6 5.84 -13.63 10.34
CA TYR A 6 4.91 -13.08 9.37
C TYR A 6 5.05 -11.56 9.33
N ARG A 7 5.41 -11.01 8.16
CA ARG A 7 5.56 -9.57 7.96
C ARG A 7 4.20 -9.00 7.55
N CYS A 8 3.65 -8.13 8.40
CA CYS A 8 2.35 -7.49 8.18
C CYS A 8 2.42 -5.97 8.06
N GLU A 9 3.49 -5.32 8.55
CA GLU A 9 3.63 -3.86 8.51
C GLU A 9 4.33 -3.39 7.23
N ALA A 10 3.62 -2.60 6.44
CA ALA A 10 4.15 -1.94 5.26
C ALA A 10 4.96 -0.71 5.65
N ARG A 11 6.11 -0.51 5.00
CA ARG A 11 7.02 0.62 5.27
C ARG A 11 6.52 1.95 4.70
N SER A 12 5.71 1.89 3.64
CA SER A 12 5.22 3.07 2.92
C SER A 12 3.87 2.78 2.27
N VAL A 13 3.15 3.85 1.90
CA VAL A 13 1.92 3.76 1.09
C VAL A 13 2.19 3.00 -0.22
N ALA A 14 3.32 3.25 -0.87
CA ALA A 14 3.74 2.54 -2.08
C ALA A 14 3.87 1.03 -1.85
N GLY A 15 4.55 0.64 -0.76
CA GLY A 15 4.69 -0.76 -0.37
C GLY A 15 3.35 -1.42 -0.04
N PHE A 16 2.49 -0.70 0.68
CA PHE A 16 1.16 -1.17 1.06
C PHE A 16 0.29 -1.46 -0.17
N VAL A 17 0.19 -0.50 -1.09
CA VAL A 17 -0.59 -0.64 -2.33
C VAL A 17 -0.01 -1.74 -3.22
N ALA A 18 1.32 -1.79 -3.39
CA ALA A 18 1.98 -2.84 -4.17
C ALA A 18 1.70 -4.25 -3.61
N GLN A 19 1.67 -4.40 -2.29
CA GLN A 19 1.39 -5.68 -1.66
C GLN A 19 -0.08 -6.10 -1.82
N ILE A 20 -1.02 -5.16 -1.77
CA ILE A 20 -2.43 -5.42 -2.11
C ILE A 20 -2.55 -5.94 -3.54
N VAL A 21 -1.87 -5.32 -4.52
CA VAL A 21 -1.87 -5.79 -5.91
C VAL A 21 -1.43 -7.25 -6.00
N ARG A 22 -0.37 -7.62 -5.26
CA ARG A 22 0.13 -9.00 -5.22
C ARG A 22 -0.90 -9.96 -4.61
N TYR A 23 -1.58 -9.57 -3.54
CA TYR A 23 -2.63 -10.39 -2.94
C TYR A 23 -3.81 -10.59 -3.90
N VAL A 24 -4.28 -9.53 -4.55
CA VAL A 24 -5.34 -9.62 -5.55
C VAL A 24 -4.92 -10.52 -6.72
N ALA A 25 -3.70 -10.37 -7.23
CA ALA A 25 -3.17 -11.22 -8.30
C ALA A 25 -3.11 -12.71 -7.91
N SER A 26 -2.92 -13.01 -6.63
CA SER A 26 -2.94 -14.38 -6.09
C SER A 26 -4.34 -14.91 -5.73
N GLY A 27 -5.41 -14.19 -6.05
CA GLY A 27 -6.79 -14.63 -5.85
C GLY A 27 -7.45 -14.22 -4.53
N HIS A 28 -6.83 -13.31 -3.77
CA HIS A 28 -7.42 -12.78 -2.54
C HIS A 28 -8.35 -11.62 -2.89
N TYR A 29 -9.61 -11.93 -3.20
CA TYR A 29 -10.58 -10.94 -3.69
C TYR A 29 -11.49 -10.39 -2.59
N PHE A 30 -11.69 -11.13 -1.51
CA PHE A 30 -12.51 -10.68 -0.39
C PHE A 30 -11.66 -9.86 0.56
N TYR A 31 -12.22 -8.78 1.11
CA TYR A 31 -11.48 -7.93 2.02
C TYR A 31 -12.35 -7.33 3.12
N VAL A 32 -11.69 -6.99 4.23
CA VAL A 32 -12.23 -6.17 5.31
C VAL A 32 -11.21 -5.08 5.62
N ARG A 33 -11.68 -3.85 5.75
CA ARG A 33 -10.87 -2.72 6.20
C ARG A 33 -11.00 -2.60 7.72
N VAL A 34 -9.87 -2.41 8.38
CA VAL A 34 -9.77 -2.23 9.83
C VAL A 34 -9.06 -0.91 10.10
N LEU A 35 -9.66 -0.06 10.92
CA LEU A 35 -9.00 1.12 11.46
C LEU A 35 -8.71 0.86 12.93
N ILE A 36 -7.44 0.89 13.31
CA ILE A 36 -6.99 0.66 14.68
C ILE A 36 -7.25 1.94 15.50
N PRO A 37 -8.09 1.89 16.56
CA PRO A 37 -8.36 3.05 17.41
C PRO A 37 -7.09 3.65 18.00
N GLU A 38 -7.06 4.97 18.20
CA GLU A 38 -5.87 5.70 18.67
C GLU A 38 -5.33 5.19 20.01
N HIS A 39 -6.22 4.86 20.94
CA HIS A 39 -5.88 4.33 22.26
C HIS A 39 -5.32 2.90 22.24
N LYS A 40 -5.33 2.21 21.09
CA LYS A 40 -4.75 0.86 20.96
C LYS A 40 -3.39 0.92 20.30
N GLU A 41 -2.45 0.16 20.86
CA GLU A 41 -1.16 -0.06 20.22
C GLU A 41 -1.33 -0.97 18.98
N PRO A 42 -0.91 -0.53 17.78
CA PRO A 42 -1.09 -1.31 16.57
C PRO A 42 -0.47 -2.71 16.61
N ARG A 43 0.72 -2.85 17.20
CA ARG A 43 1.44 -4.14 17.26
C ARG A 43 0.68 -5.20 18.05
N LEU A 44 0.03 -4.83 19.15
CA LEU A 44 -0.79 -5.76 19.94
C LEU A 44 -2.03 -6.21 19.16
N VAL A 45 -2.61 -5.32 18.35
CA VAL A 45 -3.72 -5.67 17.46
C VAL A 45 -3.24 -6.62 16.36
N ASP A 46 -2.06 -6.38 15.77
CA ASP A 46 -1.44 -7.27 14.79
C ASP A 46 -1.31 -8.68 15.38
N GLU A 47 -0.69 -8.81 16.56
CA GLU A 47 -0.51 -10.10 17.22
C GLU A 47 -1.84 -10.80 17.50
N LYS A 48 -2.84 -10.05 18.00
CA LYS A 48 -4.17 -10.58 18.26
C LYS A 48 -4.80 -11.14 16.99
N LEU A 49 -4.80 -10.38 15.88
CA LEU A 49 -5.41 -10.79 14.61
C LEU A 49 -4.65 -11.96 13.97
N LEU A 50 -3.31 -11.94 14.00
CA LEU A 50 -2.47 -13.01 13.49
C LEU A 50 -2.71 -14.33 14.24
N ARG A 51 -2.93 -14.28 15.55
CA ARG A 51 -3.28 -15.45 16.38
C ARG A 51 -4.73 -15.89 16.14
N LEU A 52 -5.69 -14.97 16.19
CA LEU A 52 -7.13 -15.24 16.07
C LEU A 52 -7.49 -15.92 14.73
N TYR A 53 -6.98 -15.38 13.63
CA TYR A 53 -7.22 -15.94 12.28
C TYR A 53 -6.10 -16.87 11.82
N ASP A 54 -5.10 -17.07 12.68
CA ASP A 54 -4.09 -18.10 12.53
C ASP A 54 -3.36 -17.98 11.17
N ILE A 55 -2.89 -16.75 10.92
CA ILE A 55 -2.33 -16.28 9.65
C ILE A 55 -0.84 -16.64 9.55
N ALA A 56 -0.11 -16.55 10.67
CA ALA A 56 1.34 -16.73 10.74
C ALA A 56 1.77 -18.21 10.75
N ARG A 57 1.29 -19.00 9.78
CA ARG A 57 1.54 -20.45 9.70
C ARG A 57 2.69 -20.86 8.79
N PRO A 58 3.46 -21.89 9.16
CA PRO A 58 4.47 -22.50 8.29
C PRO A 58 3.83 -23.09 7.02
N ALA A 59 4.61 -23.21 5.95
CA ALA A 59 4.13 -23.59 4.61
C ALA A 59 3.30 -24.89 4.60
N TRP A 60 3.70 -25.92 5.36
CA TRP A 60 3.00 -27.21 5.42
C TRP A 60 1.56 -27.13 5.93
N ARG A 61 1.26 -26.23 6.89
CA ARG A 61 -0.12 -26.03 7.36
C ARG A 61 -0.97 -25.23 6.38
N ARG A 62 -0.35 -24.34 5.59
CA ARG A 62 -1.03 -23.61 4.50
C ARG A 62 -1.46 -24.58 3.39
N GLU A 63 -0.60 -25.54 3.05
CA GLU A 63 -0.91 -26.58 2.07
C GLU A 63 -2.08 -27.48 2.52
N ARG A 64 -2.09 -27.93 3.78
CA ARG A 64 -3.23 -28.70 4.34
C ARG A 64 -4.54 -27.90 4.34
N ARG A 65 -4.52 -26.58 4.56
CA ARG A 65 -5.71 -25.72 4.45
C ARG A 65 -6.21 -25.64 3.01
N ARG A 66 -5.31 -25.52 2.04
CA ARG A 66 -5.64 -25.52 0.60
C ARG A 66 -6.34 -26.82 0.20
N LEU A 67 -5.82 -27.97 0.64
CA LEU A 67 -6.43 -29.28 0.42
C LEU A 67 -7.83 -29.39 1.06
N LYS A 68 -8.06 -28.74 2.19
CA LYS A 68 -9.37 -28.67 2.87
C LYS A 68 -10.30 -27.58 2.32
N ARG A 69 -9.96 -26.92 1.20
CA ARG A 69 -10.73 -25.79 0.63
C ARG A 69 -10.99 -24.64 1.62
N SER A 70 -10.11 -24.47 2.61
CA SER A 70 -10.16 -23.37 3.56
C SER A 70 -9.65 -22.08 2.93
N ALA A 71 -10.18 -20.93 3.34
CA ALA A 71 -9.73 -19.65 2.82
C ALA A 71 -8.27 -19.36 3.23
N GLY A 72 -7.46 -18.89 2.26
CA GLY A 72 -6.17 -18.27 2.53
C GLY A 72 -6.41 -16.85 3.03
N ILE A 73 -5.73 -16.45 4.11
CA ILE A 73 -5.89 -15.13 4.74
C ILE A 73 -4.56 -14.41 4.75
N HIS A 74 -4.59 -13.14 4.37
CA HIS A 74 -3.50 -12.20 4.52
C HIS A 74 -3.92 -10.99 5.35
N TYR A 75 -3.04 -10.59 6.25
CA TYR A 75 -3.14 -9.35 7.01
C TYR A 75 -2.02 -8.40 6.58
N LEU A 76 -2.37 -7.13 6.34
CA LEU A 76 -1.45 -6.07 5.98
C LEU A 76 -1.88 -4.77 6.65
N ARG A 77 -0.92 -4.05 7.25
CA ARG A 77 -1.12 -2.78 7.95
C ARG A 77 -0.16 -1.72 7.42
N TYR A 78 -0.64 -0.49 7.34
CA TYR A 78 0.17 0.71 7.19
C TYR A 78 -0.30 1.72 8.25
N ASP A 79 0.59 2.10 9.15
CA ASP A 79 0.26 2.92 10.31
C ASP A 79 -0.91 2.29 11.12
N ARG A 80 -2.07 2.95 11.22
CA ARG A 80 -3.27 2.44 11.92
C ARG A 80 -4.31 1.84 10.99
N LEU A 81 -4.13 1.95 9.68
CA LEU A 81 -5.01 1.34 8.69
C LEU A 81 -4.54 -0.06 8.36
N ALA A 82 -5.43 -1.04 8.47
CA ALA A 82 -5.15 -2.40 8.08
C ALA A 82 -6.22 -2.96 7.13
N VAL A 83 -5.82 -3.96 6.35
CA VAL A 83 -6.69 -4.71 5.47
C VAL A 83 -6.44 -6.20 5.70
N ILE A 84 -7.53 -6.93 5.90
CA ILE A 84 -7.53 -8.40 5.87
C ILE A 84 -8.06 -8.82 4.51
N MET A 85 -7.33 -9.64 3.78
CA MET A 85 -7.72 -10.15 2.45
C MET A 85 -7.80 -11.67 2.44
N LEU A 86 -8.76 -12.22 1.70
CA LEU A 86 -9.06 -13.64 1.71
C LEU A 86 -9.31 -14.19 0.30
N THR A 87 -8.89 -15.43 0.08
CA THR A 87 -9.34 -16.23 -1.07
C THR A 87 -10.75 -16.75 -0.85
N LYS A 88 -11.40 -17.23 -1.92
CA LYS A 88 -12.64 -18.01 -1.79
C LYS A 88 -12.36 -19.30 -1.01
N GLY A 89 -13.12 -19.56 0.04
CA GLY A 89 -13.02 -20.76 0.86
C GLY A 89 -13.79 -20.64 2.16
N ARG A 90 -13.87 -21.72 2.94
CA ARG A 90 -14.51 -21.68 4.26
C ARG A 90 -13.55 -21.12 5.31
N HIS A 91 -14.06 -20.20 6.14
CA HIS A 91 -13.38 -19.73 7.35
C HIS A 91 -14.42 -19.20 8.36
N ASP A 92 -15.06 -20.12 9.05
CA ASP A 92 -16.31 -19.86 9.80
C ASP A 92 -16.15 -18.74 10.83
N GLN A 93 -15.06 -18.74 11.62
CA GLN A 93 -14.77 -17.67 12.58
C GLN A 93 -14.66 -16.27 11.94
N PHE A 94 -14.10 -16.17 10.73
CA PHE A 94 -13.90 -14.87 10.09
C PHE A 94 -15.23 -14.30 9.58
N TYR A 95 -16.06 -15.16 8.99
CA TYR A 95 -17.38 -14.75 8.53
C TYR A 95 -18.35 -14.49 9.69
N GLN A 96 -18.18 -15.15 10.83
CA GLN A 96 -18.90 -14.79 12.06
C GLN A 96 -18.50 -13.40 12.56
N ASP A 97 -17.20 -13.13 12.67
CA ASP A 97 -16.70 -11.84 13.20
C ASP A 97 -16.95 -10.66 12.25
N HIS A 98 -16.89 -10.89 10.93
CA HIS A 98 -16.84 -9.83 9.93
C HIS A 98 -17.88 -9.95 8.81
N GLY A 99 -18.76 -10.95 8.80
CA GLY A 99 -19.56 -11.33 7.62
C GLY A 99 -20.32 -10.19 6.94
N ARG A 100 -20.86 -9.25 7.72
CA ARG A 100 -21.56 -8.06 7.19
C ARG A 100 -20.63 -7.02 6.56
N SER A 101 -19.36 -7.02 6.93
CA SER A 101 -18.34 -6.07 6.49
C SER A 101 -17.40 -6.63 5.41
N VAL A 102 -17.53 -7.91 5.05
CA VAL A 102 -16.73 -8.52 3.98
C VAL A 102 -17.20 -8.00 2.64
N ALA A 103 -16.32 -7.28 1.95
CA ALA A 103 -16.54 -6.83 0.58
C ALA A 103 -15.76 -7.69 -0.43
N ASP A 104 -16.18 -7.65 -1.69
CA ASP A 104 -15.50 -8.34 -2.80
C ASP A 104 -14.95 -7.29 -3.78
N ILE A 105 -13.62 -7.27 -3.99
CA ILE A 105 -12.93 -6.28 -4.83
C ILE A 105 -13.35 -6.32 -6.31
N ARG A 106 -13.94 -7.45 -6.74
CA ARG A 106 -14.50 -7.61 -8.09
C ARG A 106 -15.81 -6.84 -8.26
N ARG A 107 -16.54 -6.63 -7.16
CA ARG A 107 -17.83 -5.92 -7.14
C ARG A 107 -17.68 -4.48 -6.64
N GLN A 108 -16.90 -4.29 -5.58
CA GLN A 108 -16.70 -3.01 -4.90
C GLN A 108 -15.21 -2.71 -4.73
N ALA A 109 -14.76 -1.59 -5.29
CA ALA A 109 -13.36 -1.16 -5.19
C ALA A 109 -12.92 -0.96 -3.73
N LEU A 110 -11.70 -1.39 -3.42
CA LEU A 110 -11.05 -1.16 -2.13
C LEU A 110 -10.55 0.28 -2.07
N LYS A 111 -11.20 1.11 -1.23
CA LYS A 111 -10.79 2.50 -0.96
C LYS A 111 -9.87 2.58 0.25
N VAL A 112 -8.59 2.92 0.03
CA VAL A 112 -7.54 3.01 1.06
C VAL A 112 -6.52 4.09 0.71
N LEU A 113 -6.11 4.89 1.70
CA LEU A 113 -4.99 5.85 1.59
C LEU A 113 -5.10 6.84 0.40
N GLY A 114 -6.32 7.27 0.06
CA GLY A 114 -6.55 8.17 -1.09
C GLY A 114 -6.65 7.47 -2.44
N TYR A 115 -6.62 6.13 -2.47
CA TYR A 115 -6.69 5.31 -3.67
C TYR A 115 -7.93 4.42 -3.70
N SER A 116 -8.42 4.19 -4.91
CA SER A 116 -9.45 3.22 -5.24
C SER A 116 -8.84 2.09 -6.08
N ILE A 117 -8.83 0.88 -5.52
CA ILE A 117 -8.23 -0.31 -6.12
C ILE A 117 -9.35 -1.23 -6.60
N ARG A 118 -9.38 -1.54 -7.90
CA ARG A 118 -10.43 -2.36 -8.53
C ARG A 118 -9.85 -3.34 -9.54
N LEU A 119 -10.53 -4.46 -9.74
CA LEU A 119 -10.29 -5.29 -10.92
C LEU A 119 -11.07 -4.77 -12.13
N SER A 120 -10.39 -4.61 -13.26
CA SER A 120 -11.02 -4.21 -14.52
C SER A 120 -10.32 -4.86 -15.71
N TYR A 121 -11.03 -4.99 -16.82
CA TYR A 121 -10.49 -5.53 -18.06
C TYR A 121 -9.66 -4.45 -18.77
N SER A 122 -8.39 -4.73 -19.03
CA SER A 122 -7.55 -3.88 -19.85
C SER A 122 -7.74 -4.27 -21.31
N THR A 123 -8.30 -3.38 -22.11
CA THR A 123 -8.44 -3.57 -23.57
C THR A 123 -7.09 -3.58 -24.27
N ALA A 124 -6.13 -2.75 -23.82
CA ALA A 124 -4.79 -2.69 -24.39
C ALA A 124 -4.01 -4.01 -24.25
N GLU A 125 -4.18 -4.72 -23.13
CA GLU A 125 -3.47 -5.98 -22.86
C GLU A 125 -4.36 -7.23 -22.92
N GLN A 126 -5.63 -7.07 -23.30
CA GLN A 126 -6.61 -8.15 -23.40
C GLN A 126 -6.66 -9.07 -22.16
N ARG A 127 -6.53 -8.48 -20.97
CA ARG A 127 -6.55 -9.23 -19.69
C ARG A 127 -7.10 -8.42 -18.55
N THR A 128 -7.63 -9.12 -17.54
CA THR A 128 -8.06 -8.49 -16.29
C THR A 128 -6.83 -8.05 -15.48
N LYS A 129 -6.85 -6.80 -15.02
CA LYS A 129 -5.79 -6.20 -14.22
C LYS A 129 -6.35 -5.50 -12.99
N VAL A 130 -5.46 -5.26 -12.04
CA VAL A 130 -5.72 -4.35 -10.93
C VAL A 130 -5.51 -2.92 -11.42
N PHE A 131 -6.58 -2.15 -11.47
CA PHE A 131 -6.57 -0.73 -11.74
C PHE A 131 -6.51 0.03 -10.41
N ILE A 132 -5.56 0.94 -10.31
CA ILE A 132 -5.38 1.81 -9.15
C ILE A 132 -5.63 3.22 -9.63
N ARG A 133 -6.59 3.88 -9.01
CA ARG A 133 -6.99 5.26 -9.27
C ARG A 133 -6.89 6.06 -7.99
N LEU A 134 -6.82 7.37 -8.08
CA LEU A 134 -7.18 8.22 -6.95
C LEU A 134 -8.65 7.96 -6.62
N ASP A 135 -8.97 7.85 -5.34
CA ASP A 135 -10.36 7.84 -4.94
C ASP A 135 -11.03 9.18 -5.27
N GLU A 136 -12.36 9.18 -5.17
CA GLU A 136 -13.17 10.30 -5.64
C GLU A 136 -12.89 11.58 -4.86
N ASP A 137 -12.77 11.48 -3.53
CA ASP A 137 -12.54 12.63 -2.66
C ASP A 137 -11.15 13.20 -2.91
N ARG A 138 -10.12 12.33 -2.96
CA ARG A 138 -8.74 12.74 -3.24
C ARG A 138 -8.60 13.35 -4.64
N TYR A 139 -9.27 12.80 -5.65
CA TYR A 139 -9.28 13.34 -6.99
C TYR A 139 -9.92 14.73 -7.04
N ARG A 140 -11.08 14.91 -6.40
CA ARG A 140 -11.78 16.20 -6.33
C ARG A 140 -10.96 17.25 -5.58
N GLU A 141 -10.36 16.87 -4.45
CA GLU A 141 -9.48 17.73 -3.66
C GLU A 141 -8.31 18.25 -4.51
N LEU A 142 -7.54 17.34 -5.13
CA LEU A 142 -6.42 17.71 -5.99
C LEU A 142 -6.86 18.57 -7.17
N LYS A 143 -7.95 18.19 -7.84
CA LYS A 143 -8.51 18.95 -8.96
C LYS A 143 -8.84 20.39 -8.54
N ASN A 144 -9.57 20.56 -7.44
CA ASN A 144 -9.98 21.87 -6.96
C ASN A 144 -8.77 22.71 -6.55
N HIS A 145 -7.83 22.11 -5.82
CA HIS A 145 -6.59 22.76 -5.41
C HIS A 145 -5.83 23.34 -6.61
N PHE A 146 -5.53 22.54 -7.63
CA PHE A 146 -4.77 23.01 -8.79
C PHE A 146 -5.53 24.01 -9.66
N ILE A 147 -6.84 23.85 -9.81
CA ILE A 147 -7.66 24.81 -10.57
C ILE A 147 -7.64 26.17 -9.86
N THR A 148 -7.83 26.19 -8.55
CA THR A 148 -7.79 27.43 -7.75
C THR A 148 -6.43 28.10 -7.85
N MET A 149 -5.33 27.35 -7.64
CA MET A 149 -3.98 27.88 -7.77
C MET A 149 -3.69 28.41 -9.18
N SER A 150 -4.17 27.74 -10.22
CA SER A 150 -3.93 28.13 -11.62
C SER A 150 -4.51 29.50 -11.99
N ALA A 151 -5.45 29.98 -11.19
CA ALA A 151 -6.07 31.28 -11.35
C ALA A 151 -5.24 32.41 -10.71
N TRP A 152 -4.47 32.14 -9.66
CA TRP A 152 -3.76 33.19 -8.91
C TRP A 152 -2.62 33.82 -9.73
N GLU A 153 -2.43 35.14 -9.57
CA GLU A 153 -1.37 35.90 -10.28
C GLU A 153 0.04 35.39 -9.90
N SER A 154 0.22 34.93 -8.65
CA SER A 154 1.46 34.32 -8.17
C SER A 154 1.87 33.05 -8.94
N PHE A 155 0.94 32.42 -9.65
CA PHE A 155 1.14 31.26 -10.51
C PHE A 155 1.06 31.61 -12.01
N ARG A 156 1.19 32.88 -12.40
CA ARG A 156 1.23 33.29 -13.81
C ARG A 156 2.35 32.58 -14.57
N ASP A 157 3.54 32.49 -13.98
CA ASP A 157 4.63 31.65 -14.50
C ASP A 157 4.25 30.15 -14.40
N PRO A 158 4.15 29.43 -15.55
CA PRO A 158 3.80 28.01 -15.55
C PRO A 158 4.79 27.14 -14.75
N LEU A 159 6.06 27.53 -14.65
CA LEU A 159 7.08 26.72 -13.96
C LEU A 159 6.79 26.55 -12.47
N ARG A 160 6.15 27.53 -11.83
CA ARG A 160 5.72 27.43 -10.42
C ARG A 160 4.68 26.33 -10.25
N LEU A 161 3.68 26.29 -11.12
CA LEU A 161 2.63 25.28 -11.07
C LEU A 161 3.15 23.89 -11.48
N GLU A 162 4.04 23.83 -12.47
CA GLU A 162 4.71 22.57 -12.85
C GLU A 162 5.52 21.97 -11.69
N ARG A 163 6.16 22.81 -10.86
CA ARG A 163 6.89 22.35 -9.67
C ARG A 163 5.97 21.71 -8.65
N GLU A 164 4.77 22.26 -8.46
CA GLU A 164 3.76 21.69 -7.55
C GLU A 164 3.24 20.34 -8.06
N PHE A 165 2.98 20.21 -9.37
CA PHE A 165 2.64 18.91 -9.96
C PHE A 165 3.74 17.84 -9.75
N ARG A 166 5.01 18.21 -9.92
CA ARG A 166 6.15 17.29 -9.71
C ARG A 166 6.32 16.85 -8.26
N ARG A 167 5.89 17.68 -7.29
CA ARG A 167 6.01 17.42 -5.86
C ARG A 167 4.86 16.59 -5.29
N LEU A 168 3.85 16.25 -6.09
CA LEU A 168 2.71 15.50 -5.61
C LEU A 168 3.11 14.13 -5.05
N PRO A 169 2.72 13.79 -3.81
CA PRO A 169 3.01 12.49 -3.19
C PRO A 169 2.01 11.43 -3.69
N VAL A 170 1.95 11.23 -5.01
CA VAL A 170 1.03 10.30 -5.67
C VAL A 170 1.79 9.14 -6.31
N LEU A 171 1.21 7.94 -6.22
CA LEU A 171 1.72 6.77 -6.91
C LEU A 171 1.24 6.83 -8.36
N ALA A 172 2.16 7.09 -9.27
CA ALA A 172 1.91 7.26 -10.70
C ALA A 172 1.63 5.93 -11.43
N TYR A 173 0.59 5.20 -11.01
CA TYR A 173 0.01 4.11 -11.81
C TYR A 173 -0.69 4.69 -13.04
N ASP A 174 -0.76 3.93 -14.14
CA ASP A 174 -1.30 4.44 -15.41
C ASP A 174 -2.67 5.13 -15.26
N PRO A 175 -3.67 4.56 -14.55
CA PRO A 175 -4.96 5.23 -14.39
C PRO A 175 -4.91 6.49 -13.50
N VAL A 176 -3.96 6.58 -12.57
CA VAL A 176 -3.68 7.80 -11.79
C VAL A 176 -3.06 8.86 -12.69
N PHE A 177 -2.11 8.47 -13.55
CA PHE A 177 -1.51 9.38 -14.51
C PHE A 177 -2.56 9.99 -15.45
N ASP A 178 -3.48 9.17 -15.98
CA ASP A 178 -4.60 9.65 -16.79
C ASP A 178 -5.47 10.67 -16.04
N GLN A 179 -5.74 10.43 -14.75
CA GLN A 179 -6.45 11.39 -13.89
C GLN A 179 -5.66 12.71 -13.74
N LEU A 180 -4.35 12.65 -13.55
CA LEU A 180 -3.49 13.84 -13.46
C LEU A 180 -3.46 14.61 -14.80
N VAL A 181 -3.41 13.91 -15.93
CA VAL A 181 -3.51 14.53 -17.27
C VAL A 181 -4.84 15.25 -17.43
N ALA A 182 -5.95 14.65 -16.97
CA ALA A 182 -7.25 15.29 -17.00
C ALA A 182 -7.29 16.58 -16.16
N ILE A 183 -6.71 16.56 -14.96
CA ILE A 183 -6.57 17.76 -14.11
C ILE A 183 -5.71 18.82 -14.82
N ALA A 184 -4.55 18.46 -15.33
CA ALA A 184 -3.63 19.38 -16.02
C ALA A 184 -4.28 20.02 -17.26
N ARG A 185 -5.09 19.27 -18.02
CA ARG A 185 -5.88 19.81 -19.13
C ARG A 185 -6.91 20.84 -18.64
N GLN A 186 -7.59 20.57 -17.53
CA GLN A 186 -8.54 21.52 -16.96
C GLN A 186 -7.86 22.79 -16.44
N VAL A 187 -6.72 22.65 -15.77
CA VAL A 187 -5.83 23.75 -15.37
C VAL A 187 -5.45 24.60 -16.59
N ASN A 188 -4.99 23.97 -17.67
CA ASN A 188 -4.62 24.70 -18.89
C ASN A 188 -5.81 25.45 -19.52
N ARG A 189 -7.03 24.90 -19.44
CA ARG A 189 -8.24 25.64 -19.86
C ARG A 189 -8.47 26.89 -19.01
N THR A 190 -8.36 26.78 -17.69
CA THR A 190 -8.50 27.93 -16.77
C THR A 190 -7.44 28.99 -17.04
N ARG A 191 -6.18 28.58 -17.23
CA ARG A 191 -5.06 29.48 -17.52
C ARG A 191 -5.25 30.25 -18.82
N ARG A 192 -5.64 29.57 -19.91
CA ARG A 192 -5.91 30.20 -21.20
C ARG A 192 -7.00 31.28 -21.11
N ARG A 193 -8.05 31.05 -20.34
CA ARG A 193 -9.11 32.07 -20.11
C ARG A 193 -8.60 33.34 -19.44
N ARG A 194 -7.48 33.26 -18.69
CA ARG A 194 -6.82 34.40 -18.06
C ARG A 194 -5.63 34.94 -18.86
N GLY A 195 -5.37 34.41 -20.06
CA GLY A 195 -4.19 34.79 -20.84
C GLY A 195 -2.86 34.28 -20.29
N PHE A 196 -2.88 33.31 -19.36
CA PHE A 196 -1.64 32.71 -18.82
C PHE A 196 -1.12 31.60 -19.74
N ALA A 197 0.20 31.48 -19.84
CA ALA A 197 0.86 30.41 -20.60
C ALA A 197 0.49 29.01 -20.04
N PRO A 198 0.25 28.00 -20.87
CA PRO A 198 -0.10 26.66 -20.40
C PRO A 198 1.09 25.95 -19.74
N ILE A 199 0.80 25.03 -18.81
CA ILE A 199 1.80 24.08 -18.28
C ILE A 199 2.04 22.92 -19.25
N ARG A 200 3.26 22.38 -19.23
CA ARG A 200 3.65 21.22 -20.03
C ARG A 200 3.26 19.92 -19.33
N LEU A 201 2.62 18.98 -20.03
CA LEU A 201 2.19 17.69 -19.45
C LEU A 201 3.34 16.82 -18.94
N ARG A 202 4.56 17.03 -19.44
CA ARG A 202 5.77 16.34 -18.97
C ARG A 202 6.14 16.64 -17.51
N CYS A 203 5.51 17.63 -16.87
CA CYS A 203 5.70 17.88 -15.44
C CYS A 203 5.00 16.84 -14.56
N LEU A 204 4.09 16.04 -15.12
CA LEU A 204 3.32 15.06 -14.35
C LEU A 204 4.19 13.85 -13.98
N PRO A 205 4.07 13.32 -12.75
CA PRO A 205 4.77 12.11 -12.33
C PRO A 205 4.27 10.91 -13.14
N CYS A 206 5.17 10.20 -13.83
CA CYS A 206 4.80 9.19 -14.83
C CYS A 206 5.22 7.75 -14.51
N LYS A 207 5.93 7.50 -13.41
CA LYS A 207 6.37 6.15 -13.04
C LYS A 207 6.32 5.91 -11.54
N VAL A 208 5.79 4.74 -11.16
CA VAL A 208 5.91 4.20 -9.80
C VAL A 208 7.34 3.70 -9.59
N GLN A 209 7.97 4.10 -8.48
CA GLN A 209 9.30 3.62 -8.11
C GLN A 209 9.21 2.26 -7.39
N PRO A 210 10.04 1.26 -7.76
CA PRO A 210 10.12 0.00 -7.02
C PRO A 210 10.45 0.26 -5.55
N THR A 211 9.59 -0.20 -4.65
CA THR A 211 9.72 0.10 -3.21
C THR A 211 9.75 -1.19 -2.40
N LYS A 212 10.62 -1.25 -1.38
CA LYS A 212 10.60 -2.33 -0.38
C LYS A 212 9.27 -2.28 0.37
N VAL A 213 8.52 -3.38 0.33
CA VAL A 213 7.17 -3.46 0.92
C VAL A 213 7.20 -3.42 2.44
N PHE A 214 8.01 -4.28 3.06
CA PHE A 214 8.03 -4.47 4.51
C PHE A 214 9.24 -3.80 5.14
N THR A 215 9.08 -3.33 6.37
CA THR A 215 10.19 -2.89 7.20
C THR A 215 11.13 -4.08 7.46
N GLU A 216 12.44 -3.85 7.36
CA GLU A 216 13.41 -4.84 7.84
C GLU A 216 13.26 -4.88 9.36
N GLN A 217 12.94 -6.06 9.91
CA GLN A 217 13.15 -6.25 11.34
C GLN A 217 14.64 -6.04 11.55
N ALA A 218 15.03 -5.11 12.43
CA ALA A 218 16.39 -5.10 12.92
C ALA A 218 16.62 -6.48 13.54
N ASP A 219 17.37 -7.34 12.83
CA ASP A 219 17.86 -8.58 13.40
C ASP A 219 18.80 -8.18 14.54
N GLY A 220 18.23 -8.05 15.73
CA GLY A 220 18.98 -7.89 16.96
C GLY A 220 19.76 -9.17 17.19
N LEU A 221 21.00 -9.19 16.70
CA LEU A 221 22.16 -9.91 17.21
C LEU A 221 23.35 -9.57 16.31
N SER A 222 24.08 -8.54 16.71
CA SER A 222 25.48 -8.35 16.33
C SER A 222 26.26 -9.63 16.62
N LYS A 223 26.46 -10.47 15.61
CA LYS A 223 27.54 -11.46 15.61
C LYS A 223 28.87 -10.75 15.30
N ALA A 224 29.29 -9.87 16.20
CA ALA A 224 30.63 -9.29 16.19
C ALA A 224 30.94 -8.83 17.62
N ASN A 225 31.68 -9.68 18.33
CA ASN A 225 32.47 -9.45 19.55
C ASN A 225 32.26 -10.55 20.60
N LEU A 226 32.55 -11.79 20.20
CA LEU A 226 33.08 -12.81 21.10
C LEU A 226 34.56 -13.00 20.75
N ARG A 227 35.37 -12.06 21.21
CA ARG A 227 36.79 -12.30 21.49
C ARG A 227 37.00 -11.83 22.92
N SER A 228 36.77 -12.73 23.87
CA SER A 228 37.34 -12.61 25.20
C SER A 228 38.87 -12.64 25.06
N PRO A 229 39.63 -11.76 25.73
CA PRO A 229 41.08 -11.90 25.79
C PRO A 229 41.39 -13.15 26.62
N VAL A 230 42.23 -14.02 26.06
CA VAL A 230 42.91 -15.08 26.81
C VAL A 230 43.79 -14.41 27.85
N ILE A 231 43.41 -14.51 29.12
CA ILE A 231 44.26 -14.14 30.25
C ILE A 231 45.32 -15.25 30.33
N SER A 232 46.54 -14.94 29.88
CA SER A 232 47.71 -15.76 30.13
C SER A 232 48.11 -15.62 31.60
N THR A 233 47.74 -16.60 32.42
CA THR A 233 48.35 -16.80 33.74
C THR A 233 49.78 -17.32 33.53
N GLY A 234 50.76 -16.44 33.59
CA GLY A 234 52.16 -16.80 33.76
C GLY A 234 52.44 -17.06 35.24
N ALA A 235 52.57 -18.34 35.62
CA ALA A 235 53.10 -18.77 36.89
C ALA A 235 54.29 -19.71 36.62
N SER A 236 55.50 -19.25 36.94
CA SER A 236 56.75 -20.01 37.18
C SER A 236 57.80 -18.94 37.53
N SER A 237 58.23 -18.75 38.79
CA SER A 237 59.06 -19.65 39.61
C SER A 237 60.44 -19.88 39.00
N GLN A 238 61.39 -19.00 39.32
CA GLN A 238 62.77 -19.22 39.80
C GLN A 238 63.66 -18.03 39.46
#